data_AF-A0A3E5AJE1-F1
#
_entry.id   AF-A0A3E5AJE1-F1
#
_cell.length_a   1.000
_cell.length_b   1.000
_cell.length_c   1.000
_cell.angle_alpha   90.00
_cell.angle_beta   90.00
_cell.angle_gamma   90.00
#
_symmetry.space_group_name_H-M   'P 1'
#
loop_
_entity.id
_entity.type
_entity.pdbx_description
1 polymer ?
#
loop_
_entity_poly.entity_id
_entity_poly.type
_entity_poly.pdbx_seq_one_letter_code
_entity_poly.pdbx_strand_id
1 'polypeptide(L)'
;MERAIIYCAKTGLEATDHFVPELLEKYCKDNGYEIVAMLSEPASTEGVSFPMKYAFIGLNMEEDVNTIITLSKDMIGATDETVIDTLGKLSEYDIYVEDINGELEECYEMMHKEPVQESDIRGLVLDTVSMFYHNIRDGR
;
A
#
# COMPACT_ATOMS: atom_id res chain seq x y z
N MET A 1 -11.66 18.00 3.82
CA MET A 1 -11.60 16.58 3.42
C MET A 1 -10.13 16.31 3.23
N GLU A 2 -9.57 15.35 3.95
CA GLU A 2 -8.15 15.04 3.78
C GLU A 2 -7.95 14.38 2.42
N ARG A 3 -6.88 14.74 1.72
CA ARG A 3 -6.59 14.27 0.37
C ARG A 3 -5.54 13.17 0.48
N ALA A 4 -5.68 12.13 -0.32
CA ALA A 4 -4.82 10.96 -0.26
C ALA A 4 -4.38 10.46 -1.63
N ILE A 5 -3.14 9.95 -1.68
CA ILE A 5 -2.65 9.11 -2.76
C ILE A 5 -2.76 7.66 -2.29
N ILE A 6 -3.34 6.79 -3.10
CA ILE A 6 -3.24 5.34 -2.87
C ILE A 6 -1.96 4.84 -3.54
N TYR A 7 -1.13 4.10 -2.81
CA TYR A 7 0.04 3.40 -3.34
C TYR A 7 -0.13 1.88 -3.24
N CYS A 8 0.02 1.19 -4.37
CA CYS A 8 -0.04 -0.27 -4.45
C CYS A 8 1.24 -0.86 -5.03
N ALA A 9 1.91 -1.74 -4.29
CA ALA A 9 2.93 -2.61 -4.83
C ALA A 9 2.28 -3.83 -5.54
N LYS A 10 2.44 -3.93 -6.87
CA LYS A 10 1.84 -5.00 -7.68
C LYS A 10 2.63 -6.29 -7.57
N THR A 11 1.99 -7.32 -7.04
CA THR A 11 2.58 -8.62 -6.77
C THR A 11 2.74 -9.49 -8.01
N GLY A 12 1.99 -9.19 -9.09
CA GLY A 12 1.88 -10.02 -10.28
C GLY A 12 0.84 -11.14 -10.14
N LEU A 13 0.18 -11.25 -8.99
CA LEU A 13 -0.92 -12.19 -8.75
C LEU A 13 -2.25 -11.46 -8.98
N GLU A 14 -3.00 -11.92 -9.98
CA GLU A 14 -4.22 -11.27 -10.45
C GLU A 14 -5.24 -10.99 -9.33
N ALA A 15 -5.46 -11.96 -8.45
CA ALA A 15 -6.39 -11.81 -7.34
C ALA A 15 -5.94 -10.73 -6.33
N THR A 16 -4.67 -10.74 -5.91
CA THR A 16 -4.12 -9.76 -4.98
C THR A 16 -4.10 -8.37 -5.60
N ASP A 17 -3.67 -8.28 -6.86
CA ASP A 17 -3.53 -7.02 -7.58
C ASP A 17 -4.89 -6.39 -7.95
N HIS A 18 -5.97 -7.18 -7.91
CA HIS A 18 -7.35 -6.72 -8.01
C HIS A 18 -7.92 -6.30 -6.65
N PHE A 19 -7.74 -7.11 -5.61
CA PHE A 19 -8.33 -6.89 -4.29
C PHE A 19 -7.72 -5.73 -3.50
N VAL A 20 -6.39 -5.60 -3.48
CA VAL A 20 -5.69 -4.60 -2.65
C VAL A 20 -6.12 -3.16 -2.98
N PRO A 21 -6.22 -2.74 -4.27
CA PRO A 21 -6.76 -1.43 -4.60
C PRO A 21 -8.18 -1.17 -4.07
N GLU A 22 -9.10 -2.13 -4.21
CA GLU A 22 -10.49 -1.98 -3.74
C GLU A 22 -10.58 -1.81 -2.23
N LEU A 23 -9.72 -2.54 -1.52
CA LEU A 23 -9.59 -2.42 -0.07
C LEU A 23 -9.10 -1.04 0.34
N LEU A 24 -8.02 -0.54 -0.27
CA LEU A 24 -7.48 0.79 0.03
C LEU A 24 -8.45 1.91 -0.36
N GLU A 25 -9.20 1.75 -1.46
CA GLU A 25 -10.26 2.69 -1.82
C GLU A 25 -11.38 2.74 -0.79
N LYS A 26 -11.79 1.58 -0.26
CA LYS A 26 -12.81 1.53 0.79
C LYS A 26 -12.30 2.17 2.07
N TYR A 27 -11.08 1.84 2.50
CA TYR A 27 -10.45 2.48 3.66
C TYR A 27 -10.46 4.01 3.51
N CYS A 28 -10.09 4.52 2.33
CA CYS A 28 -10.15 5.95 2.04
C CYS A 28 -11.57 6.51 2.20
N LYS A 29 -12.58 5.85 1.63
CA LYS A 29 -13.98 6.28 1.71
C LYS A 29 -14.52 6.29 3.14
N ASP A 30 -14.23 5.25 3.92
CA ASP A 30 -14.70 5.10 5.30
C ASP A 30 -14.06 6.13 6.23
N ASN A 31 -12.81 6.50 5.98
CA ASN A 31 -12.07 7.51 6.73
C ASN A 31 -12.21 8.95 6.17
N GLY A 32 -13.03 9.15 5.13
CA GLY A 32 -13.34 10.48 4.60
C GLY A 32 -12.23 11.12 3.77
N TYR A 33 -11.36 10.32 3.17
CA TYR A 33 -10.32 10.77 2.24
C TYR A 33 -10.87 11.04 0.84
N GLU A 34 -10.38 12.12 0.21
CA GLU A 34 -10.48 12.37 -1.22
C GLU A 34 -9.29 11.70 -1.93
N ILE A 35 -9.56 10.71 -2.77
CA ILE A 35 -8.49 10.04 -3.52
C ILE A 35 -8.09 10.93 -4.71
N VAL A 36 -6.86 11.44 -4.68
CA VAL A 36 -6.28 12.30 -5.72
C VAL A 36 -5.71 11.46 -6.85
N ALA A 37 -5.01 10.38 -6.50
CA ALA A 37 -4.39 9.48 -7.46
C ALA A 37 -4.26 8.08 -6.88
N MET A 38 -4.24 7.09 -7.77
CA MET A 38 -3.80 5.74 -7.46
C MET A 38 -2.52 5.47 -8.24
N LEU A 39 -1.42 5.27 -7.52
CA LEU A 39 -0.12 4.94 -8.08
C LEU A 39 0.20 3.47 -7.79
N SER A 40 0.89 2.84 -8.74
CA SER A 40 1.35 1.48 -8.56
C SER A 40 2.63 1.22 -9.32
N GLU A 41 3.46 0.34 -8.77
CA GLU A 41 4.63 -0.22 -9.44
C GLU A 41 4.77 -1.71 -9.10
N PRO A 42 5.53 -2.50 -9.87
CA PRO A 42 5.84 -3.88 -9.49
C PRO A 42 6.45 -3.92 -8.10
N ALA A 43 5.97 -4.84 -7.27
CA ALA A 43 6.51 -5.07 -5.95
C ALA A 43 7.99 -5.44 -6.04
N SER A 44 8.78 -4.87 -5.15
CA SER A 44 10.23 -4.95 -5.16
C SER A 44 10.74 -5.21 -3.76
N THR A 45 11.80 -6.01 -3.64
CA THR A 45 12.52 -6.19 -2.37
C THR A 45 13.24 -4.93 -1.93
N GLU A 46 13.41 -3.95 -2.82
CA GLU A 46 14.05 -2.66 -2.53
C GLU A 46 13.08 -1.60 -1.98
N GLY A 47 11.77 -1.90 -1.96
CA GLY A 47 10.72 -0.94 -1.65
C GLY A 47 10.36 -0.03 -2.82
N VAL A 48 9.86 1.18 -2.52
CA VAL A 48 9.41 2.13 -3.56
C VAL A 48 10.59 2.61 -4.42
N SER A 49 10.38 2.68 -5.73
CA SER A 49 11.42 3.11 -6.66
C SER A 49 11.72 4.59 -6.51
N PHE A 50 12.93 4.99 -6.95
CA PHE A 50 13.30 6.41 -6.99
C PHE A 50 12.27 7.27 -7.77
N PRO A 51 11.82 6.88 -8.99
CA PRO A 51 10.74 7.60 -9.67
C PRO A 51 9.45 7.74 -8.85
N MET A 52 9.03 6.69 -8.14
CA MET A 52 7.82 6.72 -7.33
C MET A 52 7.90 7.75 -6.20
N LYS A 53 9.07 7.85 -5.53
CA LYS A 53 9.31 8.87 -4.50
C LYS A 53 9.07 10.30 -5.01
N TYR A 54 9.55 10.62 -6.22
CA TYR A 54 9.32 11.93 -6.83
C TYR A 54 7.90 12.12 -7.37
N ALA A 55 7.22 11.05 -7.75
CA ALA A 55 5.80 11.13 -8.12
C ALA A 55 4.95 11.56 -6.92
N PHE A 56 5.22 11.03 -5.71
CA PHE A 56 4.56 11.48 -4.49
C PHE A 56 4.82 12.96 -4.20
N ILE A 57 6.07 13.40 -4.29
CA ILE A 57 6.45 14.80 -4.05
C ILE A 57 5.80 15.72 -5.09
N GLY A 58 5.80 15.34 -6.37
CA GLY A 58 5.17 16.12 -7.43
C GLY A 58 3.66 16.27 -7.22
N LEU A 59 2.97 15.20 -6.83
CA LEU A 59 1.54 15.26 -6.49
C LEU A 59 1.28 16.12 -5.26
N ASN A 60 2.12 16.03 -4.22
CA ASN A 60 2.01 16.93 -3.06
C ASN A 60 2.10 18.41 -3.46
N MET A 61 3.05 18.76 -4.33
CA MET A 61 3.27 20.15 -4.76
C MET A 61 2.17 20.69 -5.68
N GLU A 62 1.60 19.86 -6.55
CA GLU A 62 0.61 20.30 -7.56
C GLU A 62 -0.84 20.14 -7.09
N GLU A 63 -1.13 19.11 -6.29
CA GLU A 63 -2.50 18.70 -5.93
C GLU A 63 -2.83 18.86 -4.43
N ASP A 64 -1.94 19.48 -3.64
CA ASP A 64 -2.11 19.73 -2.20
C ASP A 64 -2.50 18.46 -1.42
N VAL A 65 -1.72 17.39 -1.63
CA VAL A 65 -1.93 16.08 -1.01
C VAL A 65 -0.73 15.67 -0.17
N ASN A 66 -0.95 15.35 1.09
CA ASN A 66 0.10 15.05 2.06
C ASN A 66 0.06 13.62 2.61
N THR A 67 -0.96 12.83 2.27
CA THR A 67 -1.10 11.48 2.80
C THR A 67 -0.98 10.44 1.69
N ILE A 68 -0.11 9.45 1.92
CA ILE A 68 0.00 8.24 1.10
C ILE A 68 -0.62 7.10 1.90
N ILE A 69 -1.69 6.51 1.37
CA ILE A 69 -2.34 5.32 1.91
C ILE A 69 -1.75 4.10 1.20
N THR A 70 -1.25 3.14 1.97
CA THR A 70 -0.68 1.89 1.47
C THR A 70 -1.14 0.71 2.32
N LEU A 71 -0.97 -0.51 1.83
CA LEU A 71 -1.26 -1.71 2.62
C LEU A 71 -0.33 -1.81 3.84
N SER A 72 0.96 -1.50 3.67
CA SER A 72 1.97 -1.46 4.73
C SER A 72 3.07 -0.45 4.45
N LYS A 73 3.56 0.21 5.51
CA LYS A 73 4.78 1.02 5.47
C LYS A 73 6.01 0.24 5.05
N ASP A 74 6.06 -1.07 5.32
CA ASP A 74 7.18 -1.92 4.89
C ASP A 74 7.31 -1.94 3.36
N MET A 75 6.27 -1.58 2.60
CA MET A 75 6.33 -1.54 1.13
C MET A 75 7.22 -0.42 0.58
N ILE A 76 7.67 0.51 1.42
CA ILE A 76 8.45 1.67 0.96
C ILE A 76 9.97 1.49 1.14
N GLY A 77 10.44 0.39 1.71
CA GLY A 77 11.87 0.11 1.88
C GLY A 77 12.20 -1.37 2.08
N ALA A 78 13.44 -1.76 1.80
CA ALA A 78 13.96 -3.11 1.95
C ALA A 78 14.21 -3.55 3.40
N THR A 79 14.62 -2.58 4.22
CA THR A 79 14.99 -2.73 5.63
C THR A 79 14.33 -1.64 6.46
N ASP A 80 14.21 -1.85 7.77
CA ASP A 80 13.70 -0.84 8.70
C ASP A 80 14.44 0.50 8.55
N GLU A 81 15.76 0.48 8.33
CA GLU A 81 16.56 1.69 8.10
C GLU A 81 16.14 2.40 6.81
N THR A 82 15.95 1.66 5.71
CA THR A 82 15.53 2.26 4.42
C THR A 82 14.07 2.73 4.42
N VAL A 83 13.21 2.08 5.22
CA VAL A 83 11.84 2.54 5.48
C VAL A 83 11.90 3.88 6.23
N ILE A 84 12.69 3.95 7.32
CA ILE A 84 12.88 5.18 8.09
C ILE A 84 13.47 6.31 7.22
N ASP A 85 14.48 6.02 6.40
CA ASP A 85 15.07 6.99 5.47
C ASP A 85 14.03 7.51 4.46
N THR A 86 13.19 6.62 3.93
CA THR A 86 12.14 7.00 2.98
C THR A 86 11.03 7.83 3.66
N LEU A 87 10.59 7.45 4.85
CA LEU A 87 9.66 8.25 5.66
C LEU A 87 10.26 9.63 5.99
N GLY A 88 11.53 9.68 6.37
CA GLY A 88 12.25 10.91 6.65
C GLY A 88 12.26 11.84 5.45
N LYS A 89 12.64 11.33 4.28
CA LYS A 89 12.64 12.10 3.03
C LYS A 89 11.25 12.63 2.66
N LEU A 90 10.20 11.83 2.81
CA LEU A 90 8.83 12.28 2.54
C LEU A 90 8.38 13.34 3.54
N SER A 91 8.77 13.21 4.82
CA SER A 91 8.44 14.18 5.86
C SER A 91 9.07 15.56 5.65
N GLU A 92 10.19 15.66 4.92
CA GLU A 92 10.78 16.95 4.53
C GLU A 92 9.87 17.76 3.61
N TYR A 93 8.89 17.12 2.96
CA TYR A 93 7.87 17.73 2.11
C TYR A 93 6.48 17.70 2.77
N ASP A 94 6.41 17.50 4.09
CA ASP A 94 5.16 17.34 4.84
C ASP A 94 4.29 16.18 4.34
N ILE A 95 4.90 15.13 3.76
CA ILE A 95 4.20 13.93 3.29
C ILE A 95 4.29 12.83 4.35
N TYR A 96 3.14 12.23 4.66
CA TYR A 96 2.97 11.15 5.62
C TYR A 96 2.54 9.87 4.90
N VAL A 97 3.06 8.73 5.37
CA VAL A 97 2.59 7.41 4.94
C VAL A 97 1.71 6.84 6.05
N GLU A 98 0.52 6.39 5.68
CA GLU A 98 -0.41 5.69 6.53
C GLU A 98 -0.62 4.29 5.96
N ASP A 99 -0.62 3.30 6.85
CA ASP A 99 -0.88 1.91 6.47
C ASP A 99 -2.13 1.38 7.16
N ILE A 100 -2.74 0.40 6.49
CA ILE A 100 -3.97 -0.22 6.96
C ILE A 100 -3.71 -1.57 7.67
N ASN A 101 -2.45 -1.88 8.01
CA ASN A 101 -2.10 -3.14 8.70
C ASN A 101 -2.93 -3.35 9.99
N GLY A 102 -3.32 -2.27 10.67
CA GLY A 102 -4.17 -2.34 11.87
C GLY A 102 -5.63 -2.73 11.61
N GLU A 103 -6.12 -2.59 10.38
CA GLU A 103 -7.50 -2.87 9.95
C GLU A 103 -7.62 -4.14 9.10
N LEU A 104 -6.58 -4.98 9.11
CA LEU A 104 -6.56 -6.28 8.44
C LEU A 104 -7.77 -7.15 8.83
N GLU A 105 -8.27 -7.06 10.08
CA GLU A 105 -9.50 -7.71 10.56
C GLU A 105 -10.74 -7.43 9.67
N GLU A 106 -10.96 -6.18 9.24
CA GLU A 106 -12.06 -5.83 8.33
C GLU A 106 -11.80 -6.33 6.90
N CYS A 107 -10.53 -6.44 6.51
CA CYS A 107 -10.12 -7.05 5.24
C CYS A 107 -10.51 -8.54 5.21
N TYR A 108 -10.31 -9.27 6.32
CA TYR A 108 -10.77 -10.66 6.46
C TYR A 108 -12.29 -10.76 6.28
N GLU A 109 -13.07 -9.88 6.90
CA GLU A 109 -14.54 -9.91 6.83
C GLU A 109 -15.11 -9.60 5.44
N MET A 110 -14.48 -8.67 4.69
CA MET A 110 -14.89 -8.35 3.33
C MET A 110 -14.60 -9.47 2.35
N MET A 111 -13.42 -10.09 2.46
CA MET A 111 -13.08 -11.28 1.68
C MET A 111 -14.15 -12.36 1.91
N HIS A 112 -14.63 -12.56 3.14
CA HIS A 112 -15.67 -13.55 3.45
C HIS A 112 -17.06 -13.31 2.82
N LYS A 113 -17.38 -12.10 2.34
CA LYS A 113 -18.72 -11.73 1.84
C LYS A 113 -18.91 -11.86 0.33
N GLU A 114 -17.83 -11.94 -0.46
CA GLU A 114 -17.97 -12.18 -1.90
C GLU A 114 -18.15 -13.67 -2.24
N PRO A 115 -19.04 -14.03 -3.19
CA PRO A 115 -19.26 -15.41 -3.61
C PRO A 115 -18.20 -15.81 -4.63
N VAL A 116 -16.93 -15.74 -4.26
CA VAL A 116 -15.85 -16.37 -5.03
C VAL A 116 -15.65 -17.77 -4.46
N GLN A 117 -15.37 -18.76 -5.30
CA GLN A 117 -15.04 -20.11 -4.85
C GLN A 117 -13.67 -20.07 -4.14
N GLU A 118 -13.67 -19.67 -2.87
CA GLU A 118 -12.51 -19.12 -2.15
C GLU A 118 -12.11 -19.95 -0.93
N SER A 119 -11.42 -21.06 -1.16
CA SER A 119 -10.46 -21.60 -0.18
C SER A 119 -9.03 -21.28 -0.59
N ASP A 120 -8.75 -21.22 -1.90
CA ASP A 120 -7.39 -21.10 -2.40
C ASP A 120 -6.96 -19.64 -2.57
N ILE A 121 -7.83 -18.72 -3.01
CA ILE A 121 -7.46 -17.32 -3.26
C ILE A 121 -7.27 -16.52 -1.96
N ARG A 122 -8.11 -16.73 -0.94
CA ARG A 122 -7.96 -16.04 0.36
C ARG A 122 -6.70 -16.46 1.10
N GLY A 123 -6.42 -17.77 1.11
CA GLY A 123 -5.15 -18.32 1.58
C GLY A 123 -3.99 -17.76 0.76
N LEU A 124 -4.14 -17.65 -0.57
CA LEU A 124 -3.13 -17.05 -1.42
C LEU A 124 -2.89 -15.57 -1.15
N VAL A 125 -3.92 -14.75 -0.92
CA VAL A 125 -3.75 -13.31 -0.63
C VAL A 125 -3.11 -13.14 0.74
N LEU A 126 -3.51 -13.92 1.75
CA LEU A 126 -2.88 -13.91 3.06
C LEU A 126 -1.44 -14.43 3.05
N ASP A 127 -1.20 -15.53 2.35
CA ASP A 127 0.13 -16.08 2.13
C ASP A 127 0.95 -15.17 1.23
N THR A 128 0.36 -14.42 0.30
CA THR A 128 1.03 -13.46 -0.58
C THR A 128 1.41 -12.24 0.21
N VAL A 129 0.47 -11.62 0.90
CA VAL A 129 0.72 -10.56 1.89
C VAL A 129 1.84 -11.08 2.79
N SER A 130 1.62 -12.13 3.58
CA SER A 130 2.63 -12.68 4.51
C SER A 130 3.95 -13.11 3.87
N MET A 131 3.99 -13.65 2.64
CA MET A 131 5.21 -13.96 1.88
C MET A 131 5.89 -12.70 1.36
N PHE A 132 5.17 -11.65 0.98
CA PHE A 132 5.78 -10.37 0.62
C PHE A 132 6.36 -9.72 1.89
N TYR A 133 5.67 -9.77 3.04
CA TYR A 133 6.21 -9.29 4.34
C TYR A 133 7.39 -10.12 4.85
N HIS A 134 7.42 -11.44 4.63
CA HIS A 134 8.54 -12.29 5.06
C HIS A 134 9.67 -12.41 4.03
N ASN A 135 9.40 -12.56 2.74
CA ASN A 135 10.45 -12.74 1.72
C ASN A 135 11.18 -11.43 1.38
N ILE A 136 10.54 -10.26 1.51
CA ILE A 136 11.25 -8.97 1.40
C ILE A 136 12.18 -8.75 2.60
N ARG A 137 11.77 -9.14 3.82
CA ARG A 137 12.59 -9.01 5.04
C ARG A 137 13.66 -10.11 5.22
N ASP A 138 13.39 -11.34 4.80
CA ASP A 138 14.28 -12.49 5.04
C ASP A 138 15.26 -12.80 3.90
N GLY A 139 15.19 -12.10 2.77
CA GLY A 139 16.19 -12.18 1.70
C GLY A 139 16.53 -13.62 1.28
N ARG A 140 15.52 -14.38 0.85
CA ARG A 140 15.72 -15.71 0.24
C ARG A 140 15.28 -15.75 -1.20
#